data_AF-A0A3R6JW54-F1
#
_entry.id   AF-A0A3R6JW54-F1
#
_cell.length_a   1.000
_cell.length_b   1.000
_cell.length_c   1.000
_cell.angle_alpha   90.00
_cell.angle_beta   90.00
_cell.angle_gamma   90.00
#
_symmetry.space_group_name_H-M   'P 1'
#
loop_
_entity.id
_entity.type
_entity.pdbx_description
1 polymer ?
#
loop_
_entity_poly.entity_id
_entity_poly.type
_entity_poly.pdbx_seq_one_letter_code
_entity_poly.pdbx_strand_id
1 'polypeptide(L)'
;MAKVIHVHLIVGKHNGLKDFYFSSISAVYTVLTSEEVGCTKSYLLHAGLSGNGSIITKRAIIKQSTLISGGRQGVYERKWLKRR
;
A
#
# COMPACT_ATOMS: atom_id res chain seq x y z
N MET A 1 10.33 5.06 9.20
CA MET A 1 9.39 5.41 8.11
C MET A 1 8.19 4.46 8.19
N ALA A 2 7.01 5.00 8.48
CA ALA A 2 5.78 4.18 8.49
C ALA A 2 5.39 3.83 7.04
N LYS A 3 4.97 2.59 6.82
CA LYS A 3 4.45 2.13 5.52
C LYS A 3 2.93 2.28 5.53
N VAL A 4 2.38 2.55 4.36
CA VAL A 4 0.93 2.59 4.13
C VAL A 4 0.63 1.72 2.92
N ILE A 5 -0.46 0.98 3.00
CA ILE A 5 -1.04 0.24 1.89
C ILE A 5 -2.33 0.94 1.51
N HIS A 6 -2.35 1.53 0.33
CA HIS A 6 -3.55 2.11 -0.26
C HIS A 6 -4.25 1.03 -1.09
N VAL A 7 -5.54 0.82 -0.82
CA VAL A 7 -6.42 -0.04 -1.62
C VAL A 7 -7.54 0.84 -2.16
N HIS A 8 -7.60 0.95 -3.48
CA HIS A 8 -8.68 1.62 -4.19
C HIS A 8 -9.57 0.58 -4.88
N LEU A 9 -10.82 0.45 -4.45
CA LEU A 9 -11.80 -0.44 -5.07
C LEU A 9 -12.29 0.16 -6.40
N ILE A 10 -11.91 -0.50 -7.50
CA ILE A 10 -12.39 -0.20 -8.85
C ILE A 10 -13.87 -0.61 -8.96
N VAL A 11 -14.19 -1.79 -8.43
CA VAL A 11 -15.53 -2.41 -8.50
C VAL A 11 -16.19 -2.45 -7.14
N GLY A 12 -17.43 -1.96 -7.06
CA GLY A 12 -18.20 -1.91 -5.82
C GLY A 12 -17.73 -0.81 -4.86
N LYS A 13 -18.18 -0.94 -3.60
CA LYS A 13 -17.83 -0.08 -2.46
C LYS A 13 -17.93 -0.91 -1.19
N HIS A 14 -17.08 -0.64 -0.21
CA HIS A 14 -17.20 -1.20 1.13
C HIS A 14 -17.65 -0.09 2.08
N ASN A 15 -18.80 -0.25 2.74
CA ASN A 15 -19.42 0.79 3.58
C ASN A 15 -19.54 2.16 2.89
N GLY A 16 -19.84 2.19 1.58
CA GLY A 16 -19.96 3.41 0.80
C GLY A 16 -18.64 4.07 0.38
N LEU A 17 -17.50 3.52 0.80
CA LEU A 17 -16.15 4.02 0.49
C LEU A 17 -15.46 3.17 -0.60
N LYS A 18 -14.50 3.78 -1.30
CA LYS A 18 -13.64 3.11 -2.29
C LYS A 18 -12.16 3.12 -1.92
N ASP A 19 -11.71 4.14 -1.21
CA ASP A 19 -10.30 4.32 -0.85
C ASP A 19 -10.06 3.96 0.62
N PHE A 20 -9.10 3.07 0.84
CA PHE A 20 -8.73 2.59 2.16
C PHE A 20 -7.23 2.63 2.35
N TYR A 21 -6.79 2.94 3.57
CA TYR A 21 -5.38 3.07 3.93
C TYR A 21 -5.08 2.21 5.14
N PHE A 22 -4.12 1.31 5.00
CA PHE A 22 -3.78 0.30 6.01
C PHE A 22 -2.31 0.38 6.40
N SER A 23 -1.98 -0.04 7.61
CA SER A 23 -0.61 -0.15 8.09
C SER A 23 0.13 -1.39 7.58
N SER A 24 -0.59 -2.41 7.08
CA SER A 24 -0.02 -3.66 6.60
C SER A 24 -0.98 -4.44 5.69
N ILE A 25 -0.46 -5.45 4.97
CA ILE A 25 -1.26 -6.33 4.10
C ILE A 25 -2.26 -7.12 4.95
N SER A 26 -1.85 -7.57 6.13
CA SER A 26 -2.74 -8.29 7.06
C SER A 26 -3.93 -7.44 7.48
N ALA A 27 -3.74 -6.13 7.71
CA ALA A 27 -4.80 -5.21 8.10
C ALA A 27 -5.82 -4.94 6.97
N VAL A 28 -5.46 -5.14 5.70
CA VAL A 28 -6.42 -5.08 4.59
C VAL A 28 -7.54 -6.09 4.82
N TYR A 29 -7.16 -7.33 5.14
CA TYR A 29 -8.09 -8.46 5.27
C TYR A 29 -8.82 -8.54 6.62
N THR A 30 -8.63 -7.55 7.51
CA THR A 30 -9.49 -7.38 8.68
C THR A 30 -10.69 -6.47 8.39
N VAL A 31 -10.68 -5.75 7.26
CA VAL A 31 -11.74 -4.81 6.86
C VAL A 31 -12.35 -5.23 5.53
N LEU A 32 -11.53 -5.52 4.53
CA LEU A 32 -11.95 -5.91 3.18
C LEU A 32 -11.83 -7.42 2.98
N THR A 33 -12.75 -7.97 2.19
CA THR A 33 -12.74 -9.38 1.81
C THR A 33 -11.84 -9.65 0.60
N SER A 34 -11.42 -10.92 0.41
CA SER A 34 -10.66 -11.32 -0.79
C SER A 34 -11.41 -11.08 -2.09
N GLU A 35 -12.73 -11.18 -2.04
CA GLU A 35 -13.62 -10.95 -3.16
C GLU A 35 -13.66 -9.47 -3.51
N GLU A 36 -13.72 -8.58 -2.52
CA GLU A 36 -13.67 -7.12 -2.75
C GLU A 36 -12.31 -6.69 -3.32
N VAL A 37 -11.21 -7.18 -2.75
CA VAL A 37 -9.85 -6.85 -3.20
C VAL A 37 -9.51 -7.53 -4.54
N GLY A 38 -10.14 -8.66 -4.84
CA GLY A 38 -9.91 -9.44 -6.07
C GLY A 38 -8.66 -10.34 -6.01
N CYS A 39 -8.10 -10.58 -4.82
CA CYS A 39 -7.01 -11.53 -4.59
C CYS A 39 -6.92 -11.96 -3.12
N THR A 40 -6.27 -13.10 -2.86
CA THR A 40 -6.09 -13.63 -1.50
C THR A 40 -4.93 -12.96 -0.78
N LYS A 41 -4.94 -13.02 0.56
CA LYS A 41 -3.85 -12.52 1.41
C LYS A 41 -2.49 -13.11 1.04
N SER A 42 -2.45 -14.42 0.81
CA SER A 42 -1.21 -15.13 0.43
C SER A 42 -0.65 -14.59 -0.88
N TYR A 43 -1.50 -14.42 -1.91
CA TYR A 43 -1.08 -13.80 -3.15
C TYR A 43 -0.53 -12.39 -2.92
N LEU A 44 -1.24 -11.55 -2.18
CA LEU A 44 -0.86 -10.15 -1.98
C LEU A 44 0.47 -9.99 -1.22
N LEU A 45 0.77 -10.90 -0.28
CA LEU A 45 2.04 -10.96 0.45
C LEU A 45 3.25 -11.20 -0.47
N HIS A 46 3.06 -11.93 -1.58
CA HIS A 46 4.14 -12.34 -2.48
C HIS A 46 4.14 -11.59 -3.82
N ALA A 47 3.13 -10.79 -4.11
CA ALA A 47 2.93 -10.15 -5.40
C ALA A 47 3.78 -8.86 -5.64
N GLY A 48 4.86 -8.66 -4.88
CA GLY A 48 5.86 -7.63 -5.20
C GLY A 48 5.50 -6.20 -4.81
N LEU A 49 4.82 -6.00 -3.67
CA LEU A 49 4.52 -4.65 -3.14
C LEU A 49 5.74 -3.94 -2.51
N SER A 50 6.85 -4.63 -2.30
CA SER A 50 8.07 -4.01 -1.78
C SER A 50 8.62 -2.90 -2.71
N GLY A 51 9.20 -1.84 -2.15
CA GLY A 51 9.89 -0.81 -2.94
C GLY A 51 8.98 0.19 -3.66
N ASN A 52 7.80 0.49 -3.09
CA ASN A 52 6.73 1.28 -3.71
C ASN A 52 6.02 0.60 -4.89
N GLY A 53 5.92 -0.74 -4.83
CA GLY A 53 5.23 -1.53 -5.85
C GLY A 53 3.71 -1.29 -5.86
N SER A 54 3.11 -1.52 -7.02
CA SER A 54 1.66 -1.47 -7.22
C SER A 54 1.18 -2.74 -7.90
N ILE A 55 0.05 -3.27 -7.42
CA ILE A 55 -0.64 -4.40 -7.99
C ILE A 55 -2.03 -3.94 -8.40
N ILE A 56 -2.46 -4.32 -9.59
CA ILE A 56 -3.82 -4.08 -10.06
C ILE A 56 -4.49 -5.45 -10.20
N THR A 57 -5.62 -5.62 -9.53
CA THR A 57 -6.51 -6.76 -9.74
C THR A 57 -7.68 -6.30 -10.62
N LYS A 58 -8.57 -7.24 -10.97
CA LYS A 58 -9.82 -6.89 -11.67
C LYS A 58 -10.77 -6.01 -10.83
N ARG A 59 -10.51 -5.88 -9.52
CA ARG A 59 -11.44 -5.24 -8.57
C ARG A 59 -10.84 -4.11 -7.75
N ALA A 60 -9.51 -4.08 -7.60
CA ALA A 60 -8.84 -3.06 -6.81
C ALA A 60 -7.44 -2.71 -7.34
N ILE A 61 -7.02 -1.48 -7.08
CA ILE A 61 -5.63 -1.03 -7.22
C ILE A 61 -5.03 -1.04 -5.82
N ILE A 62 -3.94 -1.78 -5.61
CA ILE A 62 -3.22 -1.85 -4.34
C ILE A 62 -1.82 -1.25 -4.52
N LYS A 63 -1.47 -0.30 -3.66
CA LYS A 63 -0.15 0.36 -3.66
C LYS A 63 0.44 0.31 -2.28
N GLN A 64 1.71 -0.07 -2.18
CA GLN A 64 2.47 0.16 -0.95
C GLN A 64 3.28 1.44 -1.12
N SER A 65 3.24 2.31 -0.12
CA SER A 65 3.99 3.57 -0.11
C SER A 65 4.52 3.86 1.28
N THR A 66 5.36 4.89 1.39
CA THR A 66 5.78 5.45 2.67
C THR A 66 4.80 6.55 3.10
N LEU A 67 4.38 6.55 4.37
CA LEU A 67 3.66 7.67 4.97
C LEU A 67 4.60 8.89 5.04
N ILE A 68 4.18 9.98 4.43
CA ILE A 68 4.84 11.28 4.56
C ILE A 68 4.10 12.05 5.64
N SER A 69 4.74 12.27 6.79
CA SER A 69 4.21 13.07 7.89
C SER A 69 4.83 14.47 7.90
N GLY A 70 4.06 15.47 8.34
CA GLY A 70 4.53 16.83 8.50
C GLY A 70 5.60 16.96 9.58
N GLY A 71 6.74 17.52 9.22
CA GLY A 71 7.87 17.82 10.07
C GLY A 71 9.04 18.16 9.17
N ARG A 72 9.47 19.42 9.12
CA ARG A 72 10.74 19.79 8.48
C ARG A 72 11.87 19.18 9.32
N GLN A 73 12.15 17.89 9.12
CA GLN A 73 13.43 17.31 9.50
C GLN A 73 14.24 17.17 8.23
N GLY A 74 15.40 17.83 8.27
CA GLY A 74 16.21 18.18 7.14
C GLY A 74 16.52 17.00 6.22
N VAL A 75 16.71 17.38 4.96
CA VAL A 75 17.44 16.66 3.94
C VAL A 75 18.80 16.22 4.49
N TYR A 76 18.88 15.13 5.25
CA TYR A 76 20.16 14.54 5.60
C TYR A 76 20.05 13.01 5.65
N GLU A 77 20.96 12.43 4.87
CA GLU A 77 21.40 11.03 4.83
C GLU A 77 20.65 10.08 3.90
N ARG A 78 21.31 9.35 3.00
CA ARG A 78 22.74 9.22 2.63
C ARG A 78 22.72 8.39 1.33
N LYS A 79 23.15 8.92 0.18
CA LYS A 79 23.62 8.04 -0.92
C LYS A 79 24.46 8.66 -2.04
N TRP A 80 24.65 9.98 -2.10
CA TRP A 80 25.43 10.61 -3.19
C TRP A 80 26.74 11.29 -2.79
N LEU A 81 27.29 10.98 -1.62
CA LEU A 81 28.64 11.43 -1.25
C LEU A 81 29.54 10.26 -0.84
N LYS A 82 29.83 9.36 -1.79
CA LYS A 82 31.00 8.46 -1.78
C LYS A 82 31.12 7.73 -3.12
N ARG A 83 31.47 8.48 -4.15
CA ARG A 83 32.30 8.00 -5.26
C ARG A 83 33.25 9.14 -5.60
N ARG A 84 34.34 9.17 -4.81
CA ARG A 84 35.65 9.58 -5.30
C ARG A 84 36.04 8.63 -6.43
#